data_AF-A0AA94WTV3-F1
#
_entry.id   AF-A0AA94WTV3-F1
#
_cell.length_a   1.000
_cell.length_b   1.000
_cell.length_c   1.000
_cell.angle_alpha   90.00
_cell.angle_beta   90.00
_cell.angle_gamma   90.00
#
_symmetry.space_group_name_H-M   'P 1'
#
loop_
_entity.id
_entity.type
_entity.pdbx_description
1 polymer ?
#
loop_
_entity_poly.entity_id
_entity_poly.type
_entity_poly.pdbx_seq_one_letter_code
_entity_poly.pdbx_strand_id
1 'polypeptide(L)'
;MQDNLGINFTIQEKDYIQLFSNMPSLKFQKYKSVFTIVIINIVLYFLVILYAKSLDFSSGEFAIANIVALAVLGTLTTIFLFNFRRKYKKMVFDIAKEKYQELRGDEVNLTLDKDLNIITMNNRNIPFIEEDTLIIHTPKNYFIYFGKKIYSNKVLIPKRGNDKYKNNVYELIDYLSKFKNVKIIERNN
;
A
#
# COMPACT_ATOMS: atom_id res chain seq x y z
N MET A 1 33.06 -20.16 2.15
CA MET A 1 32.06 -19.52 1.27
C MET A 1 30.73 -20.17 1.57
N GLN A 2 29.81 -19.45 2.23
CA GLN A 2 28.43 -19.95 2.33
C GLN A 2 27.79 -19.87 0.95
N ASP A 3 27.04 -20.90 0.56
CA ASP A 3 26.33 -20.92 -0.71
C ASP A 3 25.34 -19.75 -0.77
N ASN A 4 25.52 -18.88 -1.76
CA ASN A 4 24.58 -17.79 -2.03
C ASN A 4 23.22 -18.39 -2.41
N LEU A 5 22.19 -18.03 -1.65
CA LEU A 5 20.84 -18.50 -1.90
C LEU A 5 20.26 -17.76 -3.09
N GLY A 6 20.01 -18.49 -4.19
CA GLY A 6 19.45 -17.97 -5.43
C GLY A 6 18.01 -18.45 -5.66
N ILE A 7 17.16 -17.54 -6.12
CA ILE A 7 15.75 -17.78 -6.43
C ILE A 7 15.45 -17.15 -7.79
N ASN A 8 15.00 -17.97 -8.75
CA ASN A 8 14.55 -17.50 -10.05
C ASN A 8 13.03 -17.67 -10.18
N PHE A 9 12.34 -16.63 -10.66
CA PHE A 9 10.90 -16.68 -10.87
C PHE A 9 10.41 -15.68 -11.91
N THR A 10 9.20 -15.93 -12.40
CA THR A 10 8.47 -14.99 -13.25
C THR A 10 7.40 -14.25 -12.46
N ILE A 11 7.33 -12.94 -12.66
CA ILE A 11 6.30 -12.09 -12.07
C ILE A 11 5.10 -12.02 -13.01
N GLN A 12 3.90 -12.22 -12.47
CA GLN A 12 2.66 -11.95 -13.21
C GLN A 12 2.16 -10.54 -12.88
N GLU A 13 1.59 -9.85 -13.87
CA GLU A 13 1.02 -8.51 -13.73
C GLU A 13 0.07 -8.40 -12.53
N LYS A 14 -0.81 -9.39 -12.34
CA LYS A 14 -1.75 -9.43 -11.22
C LYS A 14 -1.06 -9.45 -9.85
N ASP A 15 0.04 -10.17 -9.71
CA ASP A 15 0.78 -10.30 -8.45
C ASP A 15 1.53 -9.00 -8.15
N TYR A 16 2.02 -8.34 -9.20
CA TYR A 16 2.65 -7.03 -9.10
C TYR A 16 1.66 -5.91 -8.75
N ILE A 17 0.44 -5.92 -9.31
CA ILE A 17 -0.63 -5.01 -8.89
C ILE A 17 -0.97 -5.21 -7.40
N GLN A 18 -0.97 -6.45 -6.92
CA GLN A 18 -1.20 -6.75 -5.51
C GLN A 18 -0.09 -6.22 -4.59
N LEU A 19 1.17 -6.22 -5.05
CA LEU A 19 2.29 -5.60 -4.33
C LEU A 19 2.01 -4.10 -4.07
N PHE A 20 1.68 -3.33 -5.11
CA PHE A 20 1.39 -1.90 -4.94
C PHE A 20 0.12 -1.66 -4.13
N SER A 21 -0.92 -2.44 -4.36
CA SER A 21 -2.17 -2.33 -3.60
C SER A 21 -2.00 -2.61 -2.11
N ASN A 22 -0.99 -3.42 -1.74
CA ASN A 22 -0.71 -3.75 -0.36
C ASN A 22 0.29 -2.83 0.35
N MET A 23 0.91 -1.90 -0.39
CA MET A 23 1.95 -1.03 0.13
C MET A 23 1.44 -0.16 1.30
N PRO A 24 2.17 -0.12 2.45
CA PRO A 24 1.75 0.65 3.63
C PRO A 24 1.60 2.14 3.38
N SER A 25 2.55 2.74 2.67
CA SER A 25 2.58 4.17 2.37
C SER A 25 1.37 4.61 1.55
N LEU A 26 1.01 3.82 0.52
CA LEU A 26 -0.18 4.04 -0.30
C LEU A 26 -1.46 3.92 0.54
N LYS A 27 -1.57 2.88 1.39
CA LYS A 27 -2.71 2.76 2.31
C LYS A 27 -2.80 3.95 3.27
N PHE A 28 -1.69 4.39 3.85
CA PHE A 28 -1.66 5.54 4.73
C PHE A 28 -2.11 6.81 4.02
N GLN A 29 -1.61 7.06 2.80
CA GLN A 29 -2.06 8.20 1.98
C GLN A 29 -3.55 8.13 1.68
N LYS A 30 -4.09 6.95 1.35
CA LYS A 30 -5.53 6.76 1.16
C LYS A 30 -6.32 7.20 2.40
N TYR A 31 -5.93 6.74 3.59
CA TYR A 31 -6.60 7.12 4.83
C TYR A 31 -6.44 8.62 5.14
N LYS A 32 -5.24 9.18 4.95
CA LYS A 32 -4.98 10.62 5.12
C LYS A 32 -5.89 11.46 4.22
N SER A 33 -6.03 11.10 2.95
CA SER A 33 -6.91 11.81 2.02
C SER A 33 -8.39 11.69 2.39
N VAL A 34 -8.84 10.49 2.78
CA VAL A 34 -10.22 10.29 3.27
C VAL A 34 -10.48 11.16 4.50
N PHE A 35 -9.56 11.14 5.46
CA PHE A 35 -9.66 11.95 6.67
C PHE A 35 -9.69 13.45 6.37
N THR A 36 -8.88 13.90 5.40
CA THR A 36 -8.85 15.29 4.94
C THR A 36 -10.21 15.71 4.34
N ILE A 37 -10.84 14.87 3.50
CA ILE A 37 -12.17 15.13 2.94
C ILE A 37 -13.23 15.29 4.03
N VAL A 38 -13.16 14.45 5.07
CA VAL A 38 -14.08 14.50 6.21
C VAL A 38 -13.88 15.78 7.03
N ILE A 39 -12.63 16.14 7.36
CA ILE A 39 -12.34 17.38 8.09
C ILE A 39 -12.83 18.61 7.33
N ILE A 40 -12.55 18.68 6.03
CA ILE A 40 -12.99 19.81 5.20
C ILE A 40 -14.52 19.92 5.23
N ASN A 41 -15.25 18.80 5.14
CA ASN A 41 -16.70 18.83 5.23
C ASN A 41 -17.22 19.27 6.60
N ILE A 42 -16.58 18.85 7.68
CA ILE A 42 -16.94 19.28 9.04
C ILE A 42 -16.74 20.80 9.17
N VAL A 43 -15.60 21.33 8.71
CA VAL A 43 -15.31 22.77 8.73
C VAL A 43 -16.34 23.54 7.90
N LEU A 44 -16.63 23.08 6.68
CA LEU A 44 -17.65 23.70 5.82
C LEU A 44 -19.03 23.68 6.46
N TYR A 45 -19.42 22.58 7.10
CA TYR A 45 -20.67 22.47 7.84
C TYR A 45 -20.75 23.51 8.96
N PHE A 46 -19.70 23.64 9.77
CA PHE A 46 -19.66 24.67 10.82
C PHE A 46 -19.78 26.08 10.26
N LEU A 47 -19.11 26.39 9.14
CA LEU A 47 -19.23 27.68 8.47
C LEU A 47 -20.67 27.97 8.01
N VAL A 48 -21.34 26.97 7.43
CA VAL A 48 -22.75 27.09 7.02
C VAL A 48 -23.66 27.33 8.22
N ILE A 49 -23.43 26.62 9.33
CA ILE A 49 -24.24 26.79 10.55
C ILE A 49 -24.01 28.16 11.20
N LEU A 50 -22.77 28.64 11.24
CA LEU A 50 -22.47 29.98 11.76
C LEU A 50 -23.14 31.06 10.92
N TYR A 51 -23.11 30.90 9.58
CA TYR A 51 -23.82 31.80 8.68
C TYR A 51 -25.34 31.74 8.91
N ALA A 52 -25.93 30.54 9.00
CA ALA A 52 -27.36 30.38 9.25
C ALA A 52 -27.79 30.96 10.60
N LYS A 53 -26.93 30.95 11.63
CA LYS A 53 -27.19 31.62 12.92
C LYS A 53 -27.13 33.14 12.84
N SER A 54 -26.36 33.69 11.89
CA SER A 54 -26.28 35.14 11.66
C SER A 54 -27.48 35.69 10.90
N LEU A 55 -28.26 34.79 10.28
CA LEU A 55 -29.55 35.11 9.70
C LEU A 55 -30.58 34.97 10.82
N ASP A 56 -31.45 35.95 11.00
CA ASP A 56 -32.51 36.00 12.03
C ASP A 56 -33.62 34.95 11.78
N PHE A 57 -33.25 33.69 11.60
CA PHE A 57 -34.17 32.58 11.42
C PHE A 57 -34.89 32.27 12.73
N SER A 58 -36.18 31.94 12.61
CA SER A 58 -36.90 31.29 13.70
C SER A 58 -36.29 29.92 14.01
N SER A 59 -36.56 29.39 15.20
CA SER A 59 -36.06 28.07 15.63
C SER A 59 -36.43 26.94 14.66
N GLY A 60 -37.60 27.01 14.03
CA GLY A 60 -38.06 26.03 13.04
C GLY A 60 -37.31 26.14 11.71
N GLU A 61 -37.12 27.36 11.21
CA GLU A 61 -36.36 27.62 9.98
C GLU A 61 -34.89 27.22 10.14
N PHE A 62 -34.28 27.52 11.28
CA PHE A 62 -32.92 27.10 11.58
C PHE A 62 -32.79 25.57 11.64
N ALA A 63 -33.76 24.87 12.22
CA ALA A 63 -33.77 23.41 12.25
C ALA A 63 -33.85 22.81 10.84
N ILE A 64 -34.71 23.36 9.97
CA ILE A 64 -34.81 22.94 8.56
C ILE A 64 -33.49 23.22 7.83
N ALA A 65 -32.94 24.43 7.95
CA ALA A 65 -31.68 24.81 7.32
C ALA A 65 -30.53 23.90 7.74
N ASN A 66 -30.47 23.53 9.02
CA ASN A 66 -29.48 22.59 9.55
C ASN A 66 -29.62 21.19 8.92
N ILE A 67 -30.83 20.63 8.88
CA ILE A 67 -31.09 19.33 8.25
C ILE A 67 -30.71 19.36 6.76
N VAL A 68 -31.09 20.43 6.04
CA VAL A 68 -30.75 20.61 4.63
C VAL A 68 -29.23 20.70 4.44
N ALA A 69 -28.53 21.47 5.28
CA ALA A 69 -27.08 21.58 5.23
C ALA A 69 -26.40 20.23 5.47
N LEU A 70 -26.85 19.47 6.47
CA LEU A 70 -26.37 18.10 6.74
C LEU A 70 -26.62 17.17 5.55
N ALA A 71 -27.82 17.21 4.96
CA ALA A 71 -28.15 16.37 3.80
C ALA A 71 -27.26 16.71 2.60
N VAL A 72 -27.14 17.99 2.25
CA VAL A 72 -26.33 18.45 1.11
C VAL A 72 -24.85 18.09 1.31
N LEU A 73 -24.27 18.43 2.46
CA LEU A 73 -22.86 18.15 2.74
C LEU A 73 -22.59 16.65 2.89
N GLY A 74 -23.53 15.89 3.47
CA GLY A 74 -23.45 14.43 3.56
C GLY A 74 -23.45 13.77 2.17
N THR A 75 -24.34 14.22 1.28
CA THR A 75 -24.38 13.76 -0.12
C THR A 75 -23.10 14.12 -0.87
N LEU A 76 -22.64 15.36 -0.76
CA LEU A 76 -21.38 15.80 -1.38
C LEU A 76 -20.19 14.99 -0.86
N THR A 77 -20.07 14.80 0.45
CA THR A 77 -19.03 13.97 1.07
C THR A 77 -19.04 12.56 0.48
N THR A 78 -20.22 11.95 0.38
CA THR A 78 -20.38 10.59 -0.16
C THR A 78 -19.92 10.51 -1.63
N ILE A 79 -20.33 11.48 -2.46
CA ILE A 79 -19.91 11.57 -3.86
C ILE A 79 -18.39 11.73 -3.96
N PHE A 80 -17.79 12.62 -3.15
CA PHE A 80 -16.34 12.84 -3.13
C PHE A 80 -15.59 11.59 -2.71
N LEU A 81 -16.03 10.90 -1.66
CA LEU A 81 -15.40 9.66 -1.19
C LEU A 81 -15.50 8.54 -2.25
N PHE A 82 -16.63 8.43 -2.94
CA PHE A 82 -16.80 7.43 -4.00
C PHE A 82 -15.92 7.71 -5.22
N ASN A 83 -15.88 8.97 -5.66
CA ASN A 83 -15.00 9.42 -6.74
C ASN A 83 -13.52 9.26 -6.38
N PHE A 84 -13.15 9.62 -5.16
CA PHE A 84 -11.80 9.41 -4.63
C PHE A 84 -11.44 7.92 -4.65
N ARG A 85 -12.31 7.04 -4.15
CA ARG A 85 -12.07 5.58 -4.16
C ARG A 85 -11.82 5.05 -5.57
N ARG A 86 -12.62 5.48 -6.56
CA ARG A 86 -12.46 5.09 -7.96
C ARG A 86 -11.15 5.61 -8.56
N LYS A 87 -10.88 6.91 -8.41
CA LYS A 87 -9.64 7.54 -8.92
C LYS A 87 -8.40 6.93 -8.28
N TYR A 88 -8.41 6.71 -6.97
CA TYR A 88 -7.31 6.09 -6.25
C TYR A 88 -7.03 4.66 -6.72
N LYS A 89 -8.08 3.84 -6.89
CA LYS A 89 -7.91 2.47 -7.41
C LYS A 89 -7.30 2.47 -8.80
N LYS A 90 -7.77 3.37 -9.67
CA LYS A 90 -7.24 3.53 -11.03
C LYS A 90 -5.78 3.98 -11.02
N MET A 91 -5.45 5.01 -10.23
CA MET A 91 -4.07 5.49 -10.08
C MET A 91 -3.11 4.40 -9.62
N VAL A 92 -3.46 3.60 -8.60
CA VAL A 92 -2.62 2.49 -8.13
C VAL A 92 -2.44 1.43 -9.22
N PHE A 93 -3.51 1.13 -9.95
CA PHE A 93 -3.45 0.19 -11.07
C PHE A 93 -2.53 0.69 -12.19
N ASP A 94 -2.66 1.97 -12.59
CA ASP A 94 -1.88 2.58 -13.66
C ASP A 94 -0.38 2.61 -13.30
N ILE A 95 -0.03 3.02 -12.08
CA ILE A 95 1.36 3.02 -11.58
C ILE A 95 1.95 1.60 -11.55
N ALA A 96 1.18 0.62 -11.05
CA ALA A 96 1.63 -0.75 -10.99
C ALA A 96 1.86 -1.33 -12.39
N LYS A 97 1.00 -1.00 -13.35
CA LYS A 97 1.09 -1.44 -14.73
C LYS A 97 2.29 -0.83 -15.45
N GLU A 98 2.51 0.48 -15.30
CA GLU A 98 3.69 1.17 -15.84
C GLU A 98 4.98 0.53 -15.32
N LYS A 99 5.07 0.31 -14.00
CA LYS A 99 6.24 -0.33 -13.37
C LYS A 99 6.39 -1.82 -13.70
N TYR A 100 5.30 -2.51 -14.05
CA TYR A 100 5.38 -3.89 -14.51
C TYR A 100 5.87 -3.98 -15.96
N GLN A 101 5.50 -3.01 -16.81
CA GLN A 101 5.98 -2.98 -18.20
C GLN A 101 7.51 -2.90 -18.27
N GLU A 102 8.15 -2.23 -17.30
CA GLU A 102 9.61 -2.21 -17.13
C GLU A 102 10.23 -3.59 -16.84
N LEU A 103 9.44 -4.59 -16.40
CA LEU A 103 9.89 -5.92 -15.98
C LEU A 103 9.28 -7.05 -16.83
N ARG A 104 8.55 -6.70 -17.90
CA ARG A 104 7.70 -7.65 -18.61
C ARG A 104 8.52 -8.61 -19.46
N GLY A 105 8.47 -9.89 -19.10
CA GLY A 105 9.13 -10.98 -19.84
C GLY A 105 10.48 -11.39 -19.25
N ASP A 106 10.97 -10.64 -18.27
CA ASP A 106 12.24 -10.94 -17.62
C ASP A 106 12.05 -11.98 -16.51
N GLU A 107 12.92 -12.98 -16.49
CA GLU A 107 13.09 -13.84 -15.33
C GLU A 107 13.76 -13.02 -14.23
N VAL A 108 13.15 -13.00 -13.05
CA VAL A 108 13.70 -12.29 -11.90
C VAL A 108 14.66 -13.23 -11.20
N ASN A 109 15.94 -12.87 -11.18
CA ASN A 109 16.95 -13.53 -10.37
C ASN A 109 17.13 -12.74 -9.07
N LEU A 110 16.83 -13.40 -7.96
CA LEU A 110 16.99 -12.90 -6.61
C LEU A 110 18.07 -13.71 -5.90
N THR A 111 19.14 -13.05 -5.46
CA THR A 111 20.18 -13.67 -4.64
C THR A 111 20.28 -13.00 -3.28
N LEU A 112 20.43 -13.80 -2.23
CA LEU A 112 20.74 -13.34 -0.88
C LEU A 112 22.23 -13.49 -0.62
N ASP A 113 22.90 -12.38 -0.33
CA ASP A 113 24.24 -12.36 0.23
C ASP A 113 24.13 -12.13 1.75
N LYS A 114 24.40 -13.18 2.52
CA LYS A 114 24.29 -13.19 3.99
C LYS A 114 25.46 -12.48 4.66
N ASP A 115 26.62 -12.42 4.00
CA ASP A 115 27.82 -11.79 4.54
C ASP A 115 27.67 -10.27 4.45
N LEU A 116 27.07 -9.78 3.36
CA LEU A 116 26.84 -8.35 3.13
C LEU A 116 25.47 -7.86 3.61
N ASN A 117 24.55 -8.74 3.99
CA ASN A 117 23.16 -8.40 4.33
C ASN A 117 22.45 -7.67 3.17
N ILE A 118 22.50 -8.23 1.96
CA ILE A 118 21.94 -7.63 0.74
C ILE A 118 21.08 -8.65 -0.02
N ILE A 119 19.94 -8.19 -0.56
CA ILE A 119 19.26 -8.88 -1.68
C ILE A 119 19.66 -8.21 -2.98
N THR A 120 20.16 -9.00 -3.93
CA THR A 120 20.34 -8.55 -5.30
C THR A 120 19.19 -9.06 -6.15
N MET A 121 18.50 -8.15 -6.83
CA MET A 121 17.39 -8.48 -7.73
C MET A 121 17.64 -7.82 -9.09
N ASN A 122 17.84 -8.61 -10.14
CA ASN A 122 18.12 -8.12 -11.51
C ASN A 122 19.13 -6.96 -11.54
N ASN A 123 20.31 -7.17 -10.94
CA ASN A 123 21.41 -6.20 -10.80
C ASN A 123 21.14 -4.99 -9.90
N ARG A 124 20.04 -4.98 -9.14
CA ARG A 124 19.79 -3.98 -8.09
C ARG A 124 20.11 -4.55 -6.72
N ASN A 125 21.03 -3.90 -6.01
CA ASN A 125 21.37 -4.25 -4.63
C ASN A 125 20.42 -3.54 -3.67
N ILE A 126 19.76 -4.31 -2.82
CA ILE A 126 18.85 -3.85 -1.79
C ILE A 126 19.47 -4.21 -0.44
N PRO A 127 20.24 -3.28 0.16
CA PRO A 127 20.85 -3.53 1.45
C PRO A 127 19.79 -3.54 2.56
N PHE A 128 19.98 -4.44 3.53
CA PHE A 128 19.19 -4.48 4.76
C PHE A 128 19.70 -3.42 5.74
N ILE A 129 19.60 -2.15 5.35
CA ILE A 129 19.89 -1.02 6.25
C ILE A 129 18.76 -0.94 7.28
N GLU A 130 19.04 -0.38 8.47
CA GLU A 130 18.18 -0.25 9.67
C GLU A 130 16.78 0.40 9.47
N GLU A 131 16.29 0.57 8.26
CA GLU A 131 14.91 0.97 8.00
C GLU A 131 13.91 -0.16 8.32
N ASP A 132 12.72 0.22 8.78
CA ASP A 132 11.64 -0.72 9.06
C ASP A 132 11.33 -1.58 7.83
N THR A 133 11.52 -2.90 7.96
CA THR A 133 11.19 -3.85 6.91
C THR A 133 9.85 -4.51 7.21
N LEU A 134 8.98 -4.56 6.22
CA LEU A 134 7.66 -5.17 6.34
C LEU A 134 7.52 -6.32 5.36
N ILE A 135 7.16 -7.49 5.87
CA ILE A 135 6.81 -8.65 5.06
C ILE A 135 5.30 -8.87 5.17
N ILE A 136 4.60 -8.77 4.05
CA ILE A 136 3.20 -9.15 3.94
C ILE A 136 3.13 -10.54 3.30
N HIS A 137 2.64 -11.49 4.08
CA HIS A 137 2.41 -12.87 3.69
C HIS A 137 0.98 -13.02 3.17
N THR A 138 0.81 -13.46 1.92
CA THR A 138 -0.49 -13.83 1.34
C THR A 138 -0.47 -15.30 0.94
N PRO A 139 -1.60 -15.97 0.66
CA PRO A 139 -1.60 -17.38 0.25
C PRO A 139 -0.66 -17.68 -0.93
N LYS A 140 -0.54 -16.77 -1.89
CA LYS A 140 0.22 -16.97 -3.14
C LYS A 140 1.61 -16.32 -3.16
N ASN A 141 1.83 -15.25 -2.41
CA ASN A 141 3.01 -14.40 -2.55
C ASN A 141 3.52 -13.88 -1.19
N TYR A 142 4.82 -13.60 -1.11
CA TYR A 142 5.43 -12.71 -0.13
C TYR A 142 5.66 -11.34 -0.78
N PHE A 143 5.25 -10.28 -0.08
CA PHE A 143 5.54 -8.90 -0.44
C PHE A 143 6.47 -8.30 0.61
N ILE A 144 7.67 -7.91 0.22
CA ILE A 144 8.69 -7.38 1.13
C ILE A 144 8.87 -5.89 0.80
N TYR A 145 8.81 -5.04 1.81
CA TYR A 145 9.02 -3.60 1.70
C TYR A 145 10.18 -3.21 2.61
N PHE A 146 11.21 -2.59 2.05
CA PHE A 146 12.37 -2.08 2.77
C PHE A 146 12.21 -0.58 2.98
N GLY A 147 11.64 -0.21 4.12
CA GLY A 147 11.28 1.16 4.48
C GLY A 147 9.79 1.50 4.30
N LYS A 148 9.43 2.68 4.81
CA LYS A 148 8.03 3.18 4.89
C LYS A 148 7.62 4.12 3.76
N LYS A 149 8.52 4.51 2.85
CA LYS A 149 8.26 5.53 1.81
C LYS A 149 7.67 4.88 0.54
N ILE A 150 7.11 5.67 -0.38
CA ILE A 150 6.57 5.16 -1.66
C ILE A 150 7.69 4.67 -2.59
N TYR A 151 8.83 5.36 -2.56
CA TYR A 151 10.00 5.03 -3.36
C TYR A 151 10.92 4.00 -2.71
N SER A 152 10.55 3.50 -1.54
CA SER A 152 11.26 2.41 -0.85
C SER A 152 11.36 1.16 -1.74
N ASN A 153 12.47 0.45 -1.56
CA ASN A 153 12.70 -0.81 -2.25
C ASN A 153 11.62 -1.83 -1.87
N LYS A 154 11.21 -2.63 -2.85
CA LYS A 154 10.14 -3.61 -2.69
C LYS A 154 10.43 -4.83 -3.54
N VAL A 155 10.11 -5.99 -2.98
CA VAL A 155 10.37 -7.28 -3.60
C VAL A 155 9.08 -8.10 -3.54
N LEU A 156 8.73 -8.69 -4.67
CA LEU A 156 7.66 -9.66 -4.80
C LEU A 156 8.30 -11.03 -4.96
N ILE A 157 7.92 -11.99 -4.10
CA ILE A 157 8.38 -13.38 -4.21
C ILE A 157 7.14 -14.28 -4.27
N PRO A 158 6.86 -14.92 -5.42
CA PRO A 158 5.77 -15.89 -5.49
C PRO A 158 6.10 -17.13 -4.65
N LYS A 159 5.09 -17.81 -4.10
CA LYS A 159 5.31 -19.06 -3.35
C LYS A 159 5.23 -20.31 -4.21
N ARG A 160 4.71 -20.17 -5.43
CA ARG A 160 4.64 -21.28 -6.41
C ARG A 160 6.04 -21.56 -6.95
N GLY A 161 6.39 -22.83 -7.06
CA GLY A 161 7.69 -23.30 -7.53
C GLY A 161 7.89 -24.77 -7.15
N ASN A 162 9.04 -25.32 -7.54
CA ASN A 162 9.46 -26.66 -7.10
C ASN A 162 9.91 -26.64 -5.63
N ASP A 163 10.22 -27.81 -5.06
CA ASP A 163 10.54 -27.88 -3.63
C ASP A 163 11.87 -27.20 -3.28
N LYS A 164 12.86 -27.25 -4.18
CA LYS A 164 14.10 -26.47 -4.04
C LYS A 164 13.82 -24.97 -3.94
N TYR A 165 12.97 -24.44 -4.82
CA TYR A 165 12.53 -23.06 -4.79
C TYR A 165 11.84 -22.71 -3.48
N LYS A 166 10.88 -23.54 -3.04
CA LYS A 166 10.14 -23.31 -1.79
C LYS A 166 11.06 -23.31 -0.58
N ASN A 167 12.04 -24.22 -0.54
CA ASN A 167 13.03 -24.27 0.53
C ASN A 167 13.89 -23.00 0.55
N ASN A 168 14.35 -22.54 -0.62
CA ASN A 168 15.11 -21.28 -0.71
C ASN A 168 14.27 -20.07 -0.29
N VAL A 169 13.00 -19.99 -0.70
CA VAL A 169 12.09 -18.93 -0.26
C VAL A 169 11.88 -18.98 1.25
N TYR A 170 11.68 -20.17 1.83
CA TYR A 170 11.50 -20.34 3.26
C TYR A 170 12.72 -19.87 4.04
N GLU A 171 13.92 -20.28 3.61
CA GLU A 171 15.19 -19.87 4.22
C GLU A 171 15.42 -18.36 4.11
N LEU A 172 15.11 -17.75 2.96
CA LEU A 172 15.17 -16.29 2.80
C LEU A 172 14.24 -15.56 3.78
N ILE A 173 12.98 -16.00 3.90
CA ILE A 173 12.01 -15.37 4.78
C ILE A 173 12.38 -15.59 6.25
N ASP A 174 12.85 -16.78 6.62
CA ASP A 174 13.36 -17.08 7.97
C ASP A 174 14.56 -16.20 8.31
N TYR A 175 15.51 -16.06 7.38
CA TYR A 175 16.66 -15.18 7.55
C TYR A 175 16.24 -13.72 7.77
N LEU A 176 15.34 -13.20 6.92
CA LEU A 176 14.81 -11.84 7.09
C LEU A 176 14.06 -11.69 8.43
N SER A 177 13.27 -12.69 8.84
CA SER A 177 12.49 -12.61 10.08
C SER A 177 13.34 -12.44 11.36
N LYS A 178 14.61 -12.84 11.31
CA LYS A 178 15.55 -12.75 12.43
C LYS A 178 16.15 -11.35 12.59
N PHE A 179 15.95 -10.43 11.64
CA PHE A 179 16.37 -9.04 11.77
C PHE A 179 15.45 -8.27 12.71
N LYS A 180 16.05 -7.49 13.63
CA LYS A 180 15.34 -6.73 14.69
C LYS A 180 14.19 -5.84 14.20
N ASN A 181 14.23 -5.37 12.95
CA ASN A 181 13.29 -4.40 12.40
C ASN A 181 12.32 -4.99 11.37
N VAL A 182 12.08 -6.31 11.40
CA VAL A 182 11.16 -6.99 10.48
C VAL A 182 9.81 -7.26 11.14
N LYS A 183 8.74 -6.74 10.54
CA LYS A 183 7.36 -7.07 10.91
C LYS A 183 6.75 -7.98 9.85
N ILE A 184 6.21 -9.13 10.28
CA ILE A 184 5.49 -10.06 9.41
C ILE A 184 3.98 -9.91 9.65
N ILE A 185 3.21 -9.71 8.58
CA ILE A 185 1.75 -9.60 8.62
C ILE A 185 1.14 -10.62 7.67
N GLU A 186 0.29 -11.49 8.19
CA GLU A 186 -0.51 -12.40 7.37
C GLU A 186 -1.77 -11.71 6.83
N ARG A 187 -2.08 -11.97 5.56
CA ARG A 187 -3.28 -11.49 4.90
C ARG A 187 -3.93 -12.59 4.07
N ASN A 188 -5.12 -12.99 4.49
CA ASN A 188 -6.03 -13.79 3.68
C ASN A 188 -6.75 -12.82 2.74
N ASN A 189 -6.20 -12.65 1.53
CA ASN A 189 -6.88 -11.96 0.44
C ASN A 189 -7.90 -12.87 -0.24
#